data_AF-A0A0H2UAC6-F1
#
_entry.id   AF-A0A0H2UAC6-F1
#
_cell.length_a   1.000
_cell.length_b   1.000
_cell.length_c   1.000
_cell.angle_alpha   90.00
_cell.angle_beta   90.00
_cell.angle_gamma   90.00
#
_symmetry.space_group_name_H-M   'P 1'
#
loop_
_entity.id
_entity.type
_entity.pdbx_description
1 polymer ?
#
loop_
_entity_poly.entity_id
_entity_poly.type
_entity_poly.pdbx_seq_one_letter_code
_entity_poly.pdbx_strand_id
1 'polypeptide(L)'
;MATPGDTEWQGIENDVTDPEELRVIHAAIDSFFQYSRVAHFNGTHLRRQSFYALPQAHWKLLAAPPFNFLETLDRVDEAIDSNAELARAIATAGIRSFHMQSSSAKNAATDPGMAAAAATTTASIVPIVSGPWTGAAKPSDMDKARSTLRQFYRDWSAEGASERDASYGPVKNYLHYERALRNNNNNTSAAAAAPLKVLVPGAGLGRLVFDLCDMGFEVEGNEISYHQLLASAYVLNRAPHAGCHRIYPWIQTFSNHRSRA
;
A
#
# COMPACT_ATOMS: atom_id res chain seq x y z
N MET A 1 -15.93 -7.82 -28.47
CA MET A 1 -15.96 -9.26 -28.14
C MET A 1 -14.79 -9.50 -27.21
N ALA A 2 -15.07 -9.72 -25.91
CA ALA A 2 -14.04 -10.02 -24.91
C ALA A 2 -13.58 -11.47 -25.10
N THR A 3 -12.28 -11.68 -25.22
CA THR A 3 -11.65 -13.00 -25.19
C THR A 3 -11.50 -13.47 -23.74
N PRO A 4 -11.85 -14.73 -23.40
CA PRO A 4 -11.76 -15.24 -22.05
C PRO A 4 -10.35 -15.76 -21.77
N GLY A 5 -9.65 -15.08 -20.86
CA GLY A 5 -8.32 -15.45 -20.41
C GLY A 5 -7.76 -14.46 -19.38
N ASP A 6 -8.62 -13.85 -18.57
CA ASP A 6 -8.19 -13.08 -17.41
C ASP A 6 -7.74 -14.07 -16.33
N THR A 7 -6.51 -14.53 -16.44
CA THR A 7 -5.86 -15.26 -15.35
C THR A 7 -5.62 -14.25 -14.24
N GLU A 8 -6.59 -14.14 -13.35
CA GLU A 8 -6.46 -13.44 -12.07
C GLU A 8 -5.14 -13.92 -11.44
N TRP A 9 -4.27 -12.99 -11.04
CA TRP A 9 -2.98 -13.31 -10.42
C TRP A 9 -3.20 -14.31 -9.27
N GLN A 10 -2.72 -15.55 -9.44
CA GLN A 10 -3.03 -16.66 -8.53
C GLN A 10 -2.19 -16.65 -7.24
N GLY A 11 -1.47 -15.56 -6.97
CA GLY A 11 -0.52 -15.50 -5.87
C GLY A 11 0.90 -15.87 -6.29
N ILE A 12 1.76 -16.09 -5.30
CA ILE A 12 3.10 -16.64 -5.48
C ILE A 12 2.94 -18.13 -5.84
N GLU A 13 3.35 -18.57 -7.03
CA GLU A 13 3.12 -19.95 -7.54
C GLU A 13 3.76 -21.07 -6.69
N ASN A 14 4.58 -20.71 -5.70
CA ASN A 14 5.14 -21.62 -4.71
C ASN A 14 4.62 -21.27 -3.32
N ASP A 15 4.21 -22.28 -2.54
CA ASP A 15 3.96 -22.09 -1.11
C ASP A 15 5.18 -21.41 -0.49
N VAL A 16 4.97 -20.25 0.14
CA VAL A 16 6.01 -19.57 0.91
C VAL A 16 6.30 -20.40 2.15
N THR A 17 7.22 -21.35 2.03
CA THR A 17 7.59 -22.27 3.11
C THR A 17 8.86 -21.84 3.84
N ASP A 18 9.62 -20.88 3.31
CA ASP A 18 10.83 -20.40 3.95
C ASP A 18 10.50 -19.67 5.27
N PRO A 19 11.01 -20.16 6.43
CA PRO A 19 10.70 -19.53 7.71
C PRO A 19 11.17 -18.09 7.83
N GLU A 20 12.28 -17.71 7.18
CA GLU A 20 12.78 -16.33 7.22
C GLU A 20 11.89 -15.39 6.40
N GLU A 21 11.47 -15.82 5.21
CA GLU A 21 10.50 -15.10 4.40
C GLU A 21 9.15 -14.91 5.13
N LEU A 22 8.61 -15.99 5.72
CA LEU A 22 7.38 -15.94 6.53
C LEU A 22 7.51 -14.96 7.69
N ARG A 23 8.66 -14.93 8.37
CA ARG A 23 8.91 -14.00 9.47
C ARG A 23 8.80 -12.54 9.01
N VAL A 24 9.32 -12.22 7.82
CA VAL A 24 9.27 -10.85 7.28
C VAL A 24 7.86 -10.50 6.81
N ILE A 25 7.14 -11.43 6.17
CA ILE A 25 5.73 -11.25 5.79
C ILE A 25 4.87 -10.97 7.02
N HIS A 26 5.00 -11.80 8.05
CA HIS A 26 4.27 -11.64 9.30
C HIS A 26 4.56 -10.30 9.97
N ALA A 27 5.84 -9.89 10.03
CA ALA A 27 6.20 -8.59 10.56
C ALA A 27 5.58 -7.42 9.77
N ALA A 28 5.49 -7.53 8.43
CA ALA A 28 4.85 -6.51 7.60
C ALA A 28 3.32 -6.47 7.79
N ILE A 29 2.66 -7.62 7.89
CA ILE A 29 1.21 -7.68 8.15
C ILE A 29 0.88 -7.09 9.53
N ASP A 30 1.61 -7.52 10.55
CA ASP A 30 1.43 -7.07 11.92
C ASP A 30 1.74 -5.58 12.08
N SER A 31 2.73 -5.03 11.35
CA SER A 31 3.01 -3.59 11.39
C SER A 31 1.87 -2.74 10.86
N PHE A 32 1.15 -3.19 9.83
CA PHE A 32 -0.05 -2.50 9.36
C PHE A 32 -1.21 -2.60 10.36
N PHE A 33 -1.43 -3.74 11.02
CA PHE A 33 -2.46 -3.85 12.07
C PHE A 33 -2.14 -2.98 13.29
N GLN A 34 -0.87 -2.89 13.67
CA GLN A 34 -0.44 -2.11 14.82
C GLN A 34 -0.33 -0.60 14.54
N TYR A 35 -0.47 -0.16 13.28
CA TYR A 35 -0.28 1.23 12.88
C TYR A 35 -1.02 2.22 13.77
N SER A 36 -2.34 2.08 13.94
CA SER A 36 -3.15 3.02 14.74
C SER A 36 -2.64 3.10 16.18
N ARG A 37 -2.45 1.94 16.84
CA ARG A 37 -1.97 1.88 18.23
C ARG A 37 -0.64 2.62 18.41
N VAL A 38 0.32 2.35 17.53
CA VAL A 38 1.66 2.97 17.59
C VAL A 38 1.59 4.45 17.24
N ALA A 39 0.78 4.82 16.25
CA ALA A 39 0.59 6.19 15.82
C ALA A 39 -0.09 7.06 16.88
N HIS A 40 -1.14 6.59 17.55
CA HIS A 40 -1.77 7.32 18.67
C HIS A 40 -0.79 7.49 19.83
N PHE A 41 -0.07 6.43 20.21
CA PHE A 41 0.88 6.48 21.31
C PHE A 41 1.98 7.53 21.06
N ASN A 42 2.66 7.44 19.91
CA ASN A 42 3.76 8.33 19.56
C ASN A 42 3.30 9.72 19.10
N GLY A 43 2.12 9.80 18.49
CA GLY A 43 1.57 11.00 17.87
C GLY A 43 0.88 11.90 18.88
N THR A 44 -0.06 11.38 19.67
CA THR A 44 -0.97 12.23 20.45
C THR A 44 -0.90 11.95 21.95
N HIS A 45 -0.75 10.69 22.39
CA HIS A 45 -0.72 10.33 23.81
C HIS A 45 0.42 11.03 24.57
N LEU A 46 1.67 10.84 24.13
CA LEU A 46 2.84 11.48 24.76
C LEU A 46 2.78 13.02 24.71
N ARG A 47 2.12 13.57 23.69
CA ARG A 47 1.92 15.03 23.55
C ARG A 47 0.87 15.54 24.52
N ARG A 48 -0.23 14.82 24.75
CA ARG A 48 -1.20 15.15 25.79
C ARG A 48 -0.57 15.09 27.18
N GLN A 49 0.24 14.06 27.46
CA GLN A 49 0.96 13.96 28.73
C GLN A 49 1.87 15.18 28.93
N SER A 50 2.64 15.55 27.90
CA SER A 50 3.53 16.72 27.93
C SER A 50 2.74 18.03 28.08
N PHE A 51 1.59 18.14 27.43
CA PHE A 51 0.71 19.31 27.51
C PHE A 51 0.19 19.54 28.93
N TYR A 52 -0.29 18.48 29.60
CA TYR A 52 -0.78 18.58 30.98
C TYR A 52 0.34 18.75 32.02
N ALA A 53 1.59 18.43 31.66
CA ALA A 53 2.76 18.70 32.50
C ALA A 53 3.21 20.18 32.47
N LEU A 54 2.66 21.00 31.57
CA LEU A 54 2.99 22.42 31.49
C LEU A 54 2.44 23.20 32.70
N PRO A 55 3.10 24.31 33.12
CA PRO A 55 2.53 25.25 34.08
C PRO A 55 1.15 25.74 33.64
N GLN A 56 0.29 26.06 34.62
CA GLN A 56 -1.11 26.39 34.35
C GLN A 56 -1.29 27.54 33.35
N ALA A 57 -0.44 28.56 33.43
CA ALA A 57 -0.47 29.69 32.51
C ALA A 57 -0.23 29.26 31.05
N HIS A 58 0.67 28.30 30.81
CA HIS A 58 1.07 27.87 29.47
C HIS A 58 0.03 26.96 28.82
N TRP A 59 -0.48 25.96 29.53
CA TRP A 59 -1.50 25.09 28.93
C TRP A 59 -2.82 25.83 28.69
N LYS A 60 -3.20 26.78 29.57
CA LYS A 60 -4.37 27.65 29.35
C LYS A 60 -4.22 28.50 28.10
N LEU A 61 -3.02 29.06 27.87
CA LEU A 61 -2.72 29.81 26.65
C LEU A 61 -2.90 28.95 25.39
N LEU A 62 -2.47 27.69 25.45
CA LEU A 62 -2.57 26.75 24.33
C LEU A 62 -3.96 26.08 24.18
N ALA A 63 -4.86 26.26 25.15
CA ALA A 63 -6.24 25.78 25.13
C ALA A 63 -7.25 26.90 24.82
N ALA A 64 -6.79 28.09 24.45
CA ALA A 64 -7.59 29.27 24.18
C ALA A 64 -7.31 29.81 22.76
N PRO A 65 -8.18 30.68 22.21
CA PRO A 65 -7.95 31.29 20.89
C PRO A 65 -6.56 31.93 20.75
N PRO A 66 -5.95 31.93 19.54
CA PRO A 66 -6.57 31.67 18.24
C PRO A 66 -6.58 30.20 17.79
N PHE A 67 -5.99 29.27 18.57
CA PHE A 67 -6.03 27.84 18.26
C PHE A 67 -6.08 27.00 19.55
N ASN A 68 -6.78 25.88 19.51
CA ASN A 68 -6.79 24.93 20.61
C ASN A 68 -5.86 23.74 20.29
N PHE A 69 -4.83 23.54 21.11
CA PHE A 69 -3.87 22.46 20.90
C PHE A 69 -4.49 21.08 21.14
N LEU A 70 -5.41 20.94 22.09
CA LEU A 70 -6.10 19.66 22.34
C LEU A 70 -6.99 19.30 21.14
N GLU A 71 -7.73 20.26 20.59
CA GLU A 71 -8.50 20.08 19.35
C GLU A 71 -7.60 19.69 18.18
N THR A 72 -6.39 20.25 18.11
CA THR A 72 -5.40 19.82 17.10
C THR A 72 -5.03 18.35 17.28
N LEU A 73 -4.83 17.88 18.53
CA LEU A 73 -4.52 16.48 18.79
C LEU A 73 -5.71 15.55 18.52
N ASP A 74 -6.94 16.01 18.76
CA ASP A 74 -8.16 15.26 18.43
C ASP A 74 -8.28 15.07 16.91
N ARG A 75 -8.06 16.13 16.12
CA ARG A 75 -8.02 16.04 14.64
C ARG A 75 -6.88 15.14 14.14
N VAL A 76 -5.75 15.09 14.84
CA VAL A 76 -4.66 14.15 14.52
C VAL A 76 -5.07 12.71 14.80
N ASP A 77 -5.81 12.44 15.87
CA ASP A 77 -6.33 11.10 16.16
C ASP A 77 -7.30 10.64 15.06
N GLU A 78 -8.24 11.48 14.64
CA GLU A 78 -9.14 11.17 13.51
C GLU A 78 -8.37 10.87 12.21
N ALA A 79 -7.30 11.63 11.96
CA ALA A 79 -6.47 11.42 10.79
C ALA A 79 -5.62 10.13 10.87
N ILE A 80 -5.18 9.75 12.07
CA ILE A 80 -4.53 8.45 12.32
C ILE A 80 -5.51 7.32 12.03
N ASP A 81 -6.76 7.44 12.47
CA ASP A 81 -7.79 6.42 12.23
C ASP A 81 -8.11 6.26 10.74
N SER A 82 -8.20 7.36 10.00
CA SER A 82 -8.34 7.34 8.54
C SER A 82 -7.18 6.63 7.84
N ASN A 83 -5.93 6.89 8.25
CA ASN A 83 -4.77 6.15 7.72
C ASN A 83 -4.81 4.66 8.11
N ALA A 84 -5.36 4.34 9.28
CA ALA A 84 -5.46 2.97 9.77
C ALA A 84 -6.50 2.14 9.00
N GLU A 85 -7.50 2.77 8.38
CA GLU A 85 -8.42 2.09 7.46
C GLU A 85 -7.66 1.50 6.26
N LEU A 86 -6.79 2.30 5.62
CA LEU A 86 -5.93 1.82 4.55
C LEU A 86 -4.95 0.74 5.04
N ALA A 87 -4.33 0.94 6.20
CA ALA A 87 -3.42 -0.05 6.79
C ALA A 87 -4.12 -1.40 7.01
N ARG A 88 -5.31 -1.40 7.60
CA ARG A 88 -6.13 -2.60 7.81
C ARG A 88 -6.54 -3.25 6.48
N ALA A 89 -6.87 -2.44 5.46
CA ALA A 89 -7.21 -2.96 4.14
C ALA A 89 -6.03 -3.69 3.49
N ILE A 90 -4.82 -3.11 3.57
CA ILE A 90 -3.58 -3.73 3.09
C ILE A 90 -3.31 -5.04 3.84
N ALA A 91 -3.35 -5.03 5.18
CA ALA A 91 -3.10 -6.21 5.99
C ALA A 91 -4.11 -7.34 5.71
N THR A 92 -5.40 -6.99 5.62
CA THR A 92 -6.48 -7.94 5.32
C THR A 92 -6.33 -8.55 3.93
N ALA A 93 -5.98 -7.73 2.92
CA ALA A 93 -5.70 -8.23 1.58
C ALA A 93 -4.48 -9.15 1.57
N GLY A 94 -3.42 -8.79 2.30
CA GLY A 94 -2.23 -9.60 2.49
C GLY A 94 -2.52 -10.97 3.08
N ILE A 95 -3.27 -11.02 4.20
CA ILE A 95 -3.71 -12.28 4.81
C ILE A 95 -4.39 -13.16 3.77
N ARG A 96 -5.35 -12.63 2.99
CA ARG A 96 -6.07 -13.41 1.98
C ARG A 96 -5.14 -13.97 0.92
N SER A 97 -4.22 -13.15 0.41
CA SER A 97 -3.27 -13.59 -0.62
C SER A 97 -2.35 -14.70 -0.11
N PHE A 98 -1.91 -14.67 1.16
CA PHE A 98 -1.05 -15.71 1.74
C PHE A 98 -1.82 -16.93 2.28
N HIS A 99 -3.07 -16.77 2.75
CA HIS A 99 -3.88 -17.89 3.28
C HIS A 99 -4.58 -18.71 2.18
N MET A 100 -4.93 -18.10 1.04
CA MET A 100 -5.47 -18.85 -0.09
C MET A 100 -4.53 -19.95 -0.58
N GLN A 101 -3.23 -19.83 -0.29
CA GLN A 101 -2.21 -20.82 -0.66
C GLN A 101 -2.12 -21.97 0.35
N SER A 102 -2.21 -21.70 1.66
CA SER A 102 -2.17 -22.74 2.70
C SER A 102 -3.34 -23.75 2.63
N SER A 103 -4.51 -23.32 2.14
CA SER A 103 -5.67 -24.21 1.93
C SER A 103 -5.66 -24.97 0.61
N SER A 104 -4.94 -24.49 -0.41
CA SER A 104 -4.76 -25.18 -1.69
C SER A 104 -3.95 -26.48 -1.53
N ALA A 105 -2.89 -26.43 -0.71
CA ALA A 105 -2.01 -27.57 -0.46
C ALA A 105 -2.67 -28.71 0.37
N LYS A 106 -3.69 -28.41 1.19
CA LYS A 106 -4.39 -29.43 2.00
C LYS A 106 -5.57 -30.10 1.30
N ASN A 107 -6.19 -29.43 0.32
CA ASN A 107 -7.39 -29.95 -0.34
C ASN A 107 -7.10 -30.70 -1.65
N ALA A 108 -5.87 -30.66 -2.18
CA ALA A 108 -5.49 -31.47 -3.34
C ALA A 108 -5.34 -32.98 -3.04
N ALA A 109 -5.41 -33.39 -1.75
CA ALA A 109 -5.29 -34.79 -1.34
C ALA A 109 -6.64 -35.49 -1.10
N THR A 110 -7.78 -34.80 -1.17
CA THR A 110 -9.10 -35.41 -0.94
C THR A 110 -10.18 -34.77 -1.80
N ASP A 111 -10.73 -35.58 -2.72
CA ASP A 111 -12.00 -35.45 -3.45
C ASP A 111 -12.07 -34.53 -4.71
N PRO A 112 -12.22 -35.11 -5.92
CA PRO A 112 -12.44 -34.36 -7.18
C PRO A 112 -13.86 -33.76 -7.37
N GLY A 113 -14.68 -33.66 -6.31
CA GLY A 113 -16.14 -33.53 -6.46
C GLY A 113 -16.78 -32.15 -6.29
N MET A 114 -16.06 -31.09 -5.87
CA MET A 114 -16.73 -29.87 -5.35
C MET A 114 -16.25 -28.53 -5.94
N ALA A 115 -15.75 -28.50 -7.17
CA ALA A 115 -15.23 -27.28 -7.79
C ALA A 115 -16.29 -26.23 -8.22
N ALA A 116 -17.60 -26.47 -8.03
CA ALA A 116 -18.66 -25.63 -8.60
C ALA A 116 -19.36 -24.65 -7.61
N ALA A 117 -18.94 -24.57 -6.34
CA ALA A 117 -19.66 -23.78 -5.32
C ALA A 117 -18.87 -22.57 -4.74
N ALA A 118 -17.78 -22.16 -5.38
CA ALA A 118 -16.89 -21.10 -4.85
C ALA A 118 -17.24 -19.67 -5.31
N ALA A 119 -18.36 -19.47 -6.00
CA ALA A 119 -18.85 -18.14 -6.36
C ALA A 119 -20.15 -17.86 -5.59
N THR A 120 -20.18 -16.77 -4.81
CA THR A 120 -21.35 -16.20 -4.10
C THR A 120 -21.44 -16.47 -2.58
N THR A 121 -20.33 -16.35 -1.85
CA THR A 121 -20.45 -16.09 -0.40
C THR A 121 -19.94 -14.68 -0.09
N THR A 122 -20.89 -13.76 0.02
CA THR A 122 -20.76 -12.47 0.71
C THR A 122 -20.49 -12.75 2.19
N ALA A 123 -19.31 -13.29 2.49
CA ALA A 123 -18.92 -13.64 3.84
C ALA A 123 -18.69 -12.35 4.62
N SER A 124 -19.53 -12.13 5.62
CA SER A 124 -19.35 -11.10 6.64
C SER A 124 -17.91 -11.19 7.17
N ILE A 125 -17.09 -10.20 6.81
CA ILE A 125 -15.65 -10.19 7.08
C ILE A 125 -15.49 -9.76 8.54
N VAL A 126 -15.48 -10.73 9.46
CA VAL A 126 -14.84 -10.48 10.75
C VAL A 126 -13.36 -10.27 10.43
N PRO A 127 -12.76 -9.10 10.71
CA PRO A 127 -11.35 -8.92 10.45
C PRO A 127 -10.60 -9.91 11.34
N ILE A 128 -9.87 -10.83 10.72
CA ILE A 128 -8.94 -11.71 11.44
C ILE A 128 -7.78 -10.80 11.87
N VAL A 129 -7.91 -10.17 13.03
CA VAL A 129 -6.90 -9.26 13.60
C VAL A 129 -5.77 -10.05 14.25
N SER A 130 -6.05 -11.29 14.67
CA SER A 130 -5.11 -12.16 15.36
C SER A 130 -4.82 -13.41 14.54
N GLY A 131 -3.53 -13.72 14.39
CA GLY A 131 -3.02 -14.91 13.72
C GLY A 131 -1.51 -15.10 13.97
N PRO A 132 -0.83 -15.96 13.19
CA PRO A 132 0.61 -16.22 13.32
C PRO A 132 1.51 -14.97 13.22
N TRP A 133 0.99 -13.87 12.68
CA TRP A 133 1.69 -12.59 12.59
C TRP A 133 1.65 -11.76 13.88
N THR A 134 0.75 -12.05 14.82
CA THR A 134 0.51 -11.20 16.00
C THR A 134 1.79 -11.01 16.82
N GLY A 135 2.24 -9.76 16.96
CA GLY A 135 3.43 -9.42 17.73
C GLY A 135 4.77 -9.72 17.02
N ALA A 136 4.75 -10.03 15.72
CA ALA A 136 5.95 -10.27 14.93
C ALA A 136 6.72 -8.99 14.58
N ALA A 137 6.04 -7.84 14.57
CA ALA A 137 6.60 -6.60 14.04
C ALA A 137 7.52 -5.86 15.02
N LYS A 138 8.65 -5.37 14.51
CA LYS A 138 9.64 -4.57 15.26
C LYS A 138 9.41 -3.06 15.04
N PRO A 139 10.04 -2.18 15.83
CA PRO A 139 9.93 -0.73 15.62
C PRO A 139 10.29 -0.29 14.19
N SER A 140 11.30 -0.89 13.58
CA SER A 140 11.67 -0.60 12.18
C SER A 140 10.61 -1.03 11.17
N ASP A 141 9.79 -2.04 11.46
CA ASP A 141 8.67 -2.44 10.62
C ASP A 141 7.50 -1.45 10.75
N MET A 142 7.29 -0.86 11.93
CA MET A 142 6.33 0.24 12.10
C MET A 142 6.72 1.46 11.27
N ASP A 143 8.01 1.82 11.27
CA ASP A 143 8.52 2.93 10.46
C ASP A 143 8.33 2.67 8.95
N LYS A 144 8.54 1.42 8.52
CA LYS A 144 8.28 1.00 7.14
C LYS A 144 6.79 1.08 6.79
N ALA A 145 5.89 0.53 7.61
CA ALA A 145 4.44 0.63 7.39
C ALA A 145 3.98 2.08 7.28
N ARG A 146 4.43 2.96 8.18
CA ARG A 146 4.17 4.40 8.09
C ARG A 146 4.68 5.00 6.79
N SER A 147 5.93 4.70 6.40
CA SER A 147 6.50 5.23 5.16
C SER A 147 5.73 4.73 3.93
N THR A 148 5.30 3.47 3.95
CA THR A 148 4.47 2.88 2.89
C THR A 148 3.12 3.57 2.78
N LEU A 149 2.42 3.83 3.89
CA LEU A 149 1.15 4.59 3.86
C LEU A 149 1.36 5.99 3.29
N ARG A 150 2.47 6.66 3.65
CA ARG A 150 2.82 7.96 3.09
C ARG A 150 3.12 7.88 1.59
N GLN A 151 3.71 6.79 1.10
CA GLN A 151 4.03 6.59 -0.32
C GLN A 151 2.77 6.59 -1.21
N PHE A 152 1.58 6.27 -0.67
CA PHE A 152 0.31 6.39 -1.41
C PHE A 152 0.03 7.82 -1.85
N TYR A 153 0.50 8.85 -1.13
CA TYR A 153 0.40 10.24 -1.57
C TYR A 153 1.04 10.42 -2.94
N ARG A 154 2.30 10.01 -3.06
CA ARG A 154 3.08 10.14 -4.29
C ARG A 154 2.50 9.28 -5.40
N ASP A 155 2.25 8.00 -5.14
CA ASP A 155 1.97 7.03 -6.21
C ASP A 155 0.49 7.01 -6.61
N TRP A 156 -0.43 7.23 -5.68
CA TRP A 156 -1.86 6.93 -5.89
C TRP A 156 -2.82 8.07 -5.54
N SER A 157 -2.33 9.24 -5.10
CA SER A 157 -3.18 10.42 -4.90
C SER A 157 -3.17 11.36 -6.10
N ALA A 158 -4.19 12.22 -6.20
CA ALA A 158 -4.25 13.27 -7.21
C ALA A 158 -3.16 14.34 -6.94
N GLU A 159 -2.97 14.69 -5.67
CA GLU A 159 -2.01 15.69 -5.19
C GLU A 159 -0.55 15.28 -5.46
N GLY A 160 -0.25 13.98 -5.51
CA GLY A 160 1.06 13.48 -5.92
C GLY A 160 1.40 13.65 -7.40
N ALA A 161 0.46 14.13 -8.24
CA ALA A 161 0.65 14.20 -9.69
C ALA A 161 1.87 15.03 -10.11
N SER A 162 2.06 16.22 -9.54
CA SER A 162 3.20 17.07 -9.91
C SER A 162 4.55 16.41 -9.62
N GLU A 163 4.63 15.64 -8.53
CA GLU A 163 5.84 14.90 -8.16
C GLU A 163 6.09 13.72 -9.12
N ARG A 164 5.02 13.02 -9.53
CA ARG A 164 5.09 11.98 -10.56
C ARG A 164 5.47 12.57 -11.91
N ASP A 165 4.92 13.69 -12.33
CA ASP A 165 5.25 14.30 -13.61
C ASP A 165 6.73 14.70 -13.67
N ALA A 166 7.25 15.26 -12.58
CA ALA A 166 8.66 15.64 -12.48
C ALA A 166 9.62 14.43 -12.50
N SER A 167 9.17 13.24 -12.07
CA SER A 167 10.03 12.06 -11.92
C SER A 167 9.77 10.95 -12.95
N TYR A 168 8.52 10.56 -13.15
CA TYR A 168 8.08 9.57 -14.13
C TYR A 168 7.96 10.16 -15.53
N GLY A 169 7.64 11.46 -15.67
CA GLY A 169 7.51 12.12 -16.98
C GLY A 169 8.74 11.96 -17.89
N PRO A 170 9.97 12.26 -17.41
CA PRO A 170 11.18 12.04 -18.19
C PRO A 170 11.36 10.59 -18.66
N VAL A 171 11.05 9.61 -17.80
CA VAL A 171 11.15 8.17 -18.12
C VAL A 171 10.16 7.78 -19.21
N LYS A 172 8.90 8.22 -19.08
CA LYS A 172 7.83 7.97 -20.06
C LYS A 172 8.17 8.56 -21.42
N ASN A 173 8.64 9.81 -21.45
CA ASN A 173 9.03 10.48 -22.68
C ASN A 173 10.19 9.76 -23.39
N TYR A 174 11.17 9.30 -22.62
CA TYR A 174 12.29 8.54 -23.17
C TYR A 174 11.84 7.21 -23.78
N LEU A 175 10.95 6.46 -23.11
CA LEU A 175 10.43 5.20 -23.64
C LEU A 175 9.58 5.41 -24.90
N HIS A 176 8.84 6.52 -25.01
CA HIS A 176 8.15 6.90 -26.24
C HIS A 176 9.12 7.18 -27.39
N TYR A 177 10.19 7.93 -27.12
CA TYR A 177 11.24 8.22 -28.09
C TYR A 177 11.90 6.93 -28.59
N GLU A 178 12.28 6.03 -27.68
CA GLU A 178 12.85 4.73 -28.02
C GLU A 178 11.91 3.88 -28.88
N ARG A 179 10.60 3.88 -28.57
CA ARG A 179 9.59 3.17 -29.37
C ARG A 179 9.51 3.74 -30.78
N ALA A 180 9.50 5.07 -30.93
CA ALA A 180 9.45 5.73 -32.22
C ALA A 180 10.70 5.43 -33.07
N LEU A 181 11.89 5.43 -32.46
CA LEU A 181 13.13 5.05 -33.16
C LEU A 181 13.09 3.62 -33.69
N ARG A 182 12.61 2.65 -32.88
CA ARG A 182 12.52 1.25 -33.31
C ARG A 182 11.52 1.06 -34.45
N ASN A 183 10.40 1.77 -34.40
CA ASN A 183 9.39 1.72 -35.46
C ASN A 183 9.92 2.31 -36.77
N ASN A 184 10.66 3.42 -36.72
CA ASN A 184 11.24 4.04 -37.91
C ASN A 184 12.34 3.19 -38.56
N ASN A 185 13.08 2.39 -37.78
CA ASN A 185 14.16 1.55 -38.29
C ASN A 185 13.66 0.20 -38.86
N ASN A 186 12.49 -0.28 -38.48
CA ASN A 186 11.97 -1.60 -38.85
C ASN A 186 10.73 -1.51 -39.75
N ASN A 187 10.91 -1.13 -41.01
CA ASN A 187 9.80 -0.85 -41.93
C ASN A 187 8.97 -2.08 -42.38
N THR A 188 9.34 -3.32 -42.03
CA THR A 188 8.71 -4.53 -42.63
C THR A 188 8.74 -5.83 -41.80
N SER A 189 9.16 -5.84 -40.53
CA SER A 189 9.22 -7.09 -39.75
C SER A 189 8.17 -7.15 -38.63
N ALA A 190 7.62 -8.33 -38.38
CA ALA A 190 6.71 -8.60 -37.25
C ALA A 190 7.32 -8.20 -35.87
N ALA A 191 8.64 -8.06 -35.79
CA ALA A 191 9.36 -7.55 -34.62
C ALA A 191 9.13 -6.05 -34.35
N ALA A 192 8.71 -5.26 -35.35
CA ALA A 192 8.34 -3.85 -35.18
C ALA A 192 6.99 -3.67 -34.47
N ALA A 193 6.14 -4.71 -34.47
CA ALA A 193 4.82 -4.67 -33.85
C ALA A 193 4.83 -5.10 -32.37
N ALA A 194 5.92 -5.69 -31.88
CA ALA A 194 6.00 -6.16 -30.50
C ALA A 194 6.13 -4.98 -29.51
N PRO A 195 5.43 -4.99 -28.37
CA PRO A 195 5.59 -3.97 -27.34
C PRO A 195 7.02 -3.97 -26.79
N LEU A 196 7.55 -2.79 -26.41
CA LEU A 196 8.82 -2.73 -25.71
C LEU A 196 8.67 -3.39 -24.35
N LYS A 197 9.60 -4.29 -24.03
CA LYS A 197 9.74 -4.90 -22.70
C LYS A 197 10.53 -3.97 -21.79
N VAL A 198 9.98 -3.63 -20.63
CA VAL A 198 10.55 -2.69 -19.67
C VAL A 198 10.58 -3.33 -18.28
N LEU A 199 11.76 -3.36 -17.65
CA LEU A 199 11.90 -3.74 -16.25
C LEU A 199 11.97 -2.48 -15.38
N VAL A 200 11.22 -2.43 -14.29
CA VAL A 200 11.21 -1.36 -13.29
C VAL A 200 11.67 -1.91 -11.94
N PRO A 201 12.99 -1.88 -11.63
CA PRO A 201 13.50 -2.25 -10.32
C PRO A 201 13.12 -1.24 -9.24
N GLY A 202 12.80 -1.71 -8.03
CA GLY A 202 12.32 -0.84 -6.95
C GLY A 202 11.00 -0.16 -7.31
N ALA A 203 10.03 -0.95 -7.80
CA ALA A 203 8.76 -0.45 -8.33
C ALA A 203 7.88 0.24 -7.28
N GLY A 204 8.17 0.06 -5.99
CA GLY A 204 7.42 0.70 -4.91
C GLY A 204 5.96 0.26 -4.90
N LEU A 205 5.02 1.21 -4.99
CA LEU A 205 3.59 0.87 -5.06
C LEU A 205 3.10 0.56 -6.49
N GLY A 206 4.01 0.46 -7.46
CA GLY A 206 3.70 0.01 -8.82
C GLY A 206 3.08 1.08 -9.72
N ARG A 207 3.05 2.35 -9.33
CA ARG A 207 2.40 3.39 -10.15
C ARG A 207 3.06 3.58 -11.51
N LEU A 208 4.40 3.64 -11.56
CA LEU A 208 5.10 3.75 -12.84
C LEU A 208 4.86 2.52 -13.72
N VAL A 209 4.84 1.33 -13.12
CA VAL A 209 4.52 0.08 -13.83
C VAL A 209 3.13 0.16 -14.45
N PHE A 210 2.13 0.56 -13.66
CA PHE A 210 0.75 0.75 -14.13
C PHE A 210 0.68 1.73 -15.31
N ASP A 211 1.29 2.91 -15.16
CA ASP A 211 1.26 3.93 -16.21
C ASP A 211 1.96 3.46 -17.50
N LEU A 212 3.05 2.71 -17.40
CA LEU A 212 3.76 2.19 -18.58
C LEU A 212 2.98 1.07 -19.27
N CYS A 213 2.28 0.21 -18.52
CA CYS A 213 1.34 -0.76 -19.08
C CYS A 213 0.21 -0.06 -19.85
N ASP A 214 -0.37 1.01 -19.28
CA ASP A 214 -1.41 1.82 -19.93
C ASP A 214 -0.92 2.48 -21.23
N MET A 215 0.37 2.84 -21.29
CA MET A 215 1.03 3.33 -22.50
C MET A 215 1.33 2.23 -23.55
N GLY A 216 0.95 0.98 -23.28
CA GLY A 216 1.09 -0.17 -24.18
C GLY A 216 2.50 -0.75 -24.23
N PHE A 217 3.28 -0.63 -23.15
CA PHE A 217 4.52 -1.36 -22.95
C PHE A 217 4.26 -2.69 -22.23
N GLU A 218 5.14 -3.67 -22.43
CA GLU A 218 5.18 -4.90 -21.64
C GLU A 218 6.10 -4.64 -20.45
N VAL A 219 5.57 -4.58 -19.22
CA VAL A 219 6.31 -4.06 -18.07
C VAL A 219 6.36 -5.06 -16.95
N GLU A 220 7.55 -5.27 -16.39
CA GLU A 220 7.77 -6.04 -15.17
C GLU A 220 8.20 -5.09 -14.05
N GLY A 221 7.48 -5.10 -12.94
CA GLY A 221 7.86 -4.40 -11.71
C GLY A 221 8.57 -5.35 -10.75
N ASN A 222 9.71 -4.93 -10.20
CA ASN A 222 10.42 -5.69 -9.18
C ASN A 222 10.49 -4.91 -7.86
N GLU A 223 10.17 -5.56 -6.75
CA GLU A 223 10.20 -4.97 -5.41
C GLU A 223 10.62 -6.03 -4.38
N ILE A 224 11.35 -5.60 -3.35
CA ILE A 224 11.90 -6.46 -2.29
C ILE A 224 11.18 -6.27 -0.95
N SER A 225 10.58 -5.09 -0.73
CA SER A 225 9.92 -4.77 0.52
C SER A 225 8.54 -5.42 0.56
N TYR A 226 8.35 -6.37 1.48
CA TYR A 226 7.03 -6.94 1.74
C TYR A 226 5.96 -5.91 2.12
N HIS A 227 6.34 -4.78 2.71
CA HIS A 227 5.41 -3.69 2.97
C HIS A 227 4.88 -3.07 1.66
N GLN A 228 5.75 -2.89 0.67
CA GLN A 228 5.38 -2.35 -0.64
C GLN A 228 4.72 -3.40 -1.54
N LEU A 229 5.13 -4.66 -1.48
CA LEU A 229 4.45 -5.76 -2.18
C LEU A 229 3.00 -5.92 -1.70
N LEU A 230 2.77 -5.91 -0.38
CA LEU A 230 1.42 -5.96 0.19
C LEU A 230 0.57 -4.76 -0.23
N ALA A 231 1.14 -3.56 -0.14
CA ALA A 231 0.44 -2.32 -0.46
C ALA A 231 0.14 -2.17 -1.97
N SER A 232 1.09 -2.54 -2.84
CA SER A 232 0.92 -2.56 -4.30
C SER A 232 -0.10 -3.60 -4.72
N ALA A 233 -0.03 -4.82 -4.17
CA ALA A 233 -1.01 -5.86 -4.43
C ALA A 233 -2.43 -5.43 -4.03
N TYR A 234 -2.57 -4.71 -2.90
CA TYR A 234 -3.86 -4.14 -2.50
C TYR A 234 -4.39 -3.12 -3.52
N VAL A 235 -3.60 -2.09 -3.83
CA VAL A 235 -4.10 -0.98 -4.65
C VAL A 235 -4.33 -1.38 -6.11
N LEU A 236 -3.52 -2.30 -6.65
CA LEU A 236 -3.63 -2.77 -8.03
C LEU A 236 -4.77 -3.78 -8.23
N ASN A 237 -5.08 -4.60 -7.22
CA ASN A 237 -5.97 -5.75 -7.41
C ASN A 237 -7.24 -5.74 -6.53
N ARG A 238 -7.27 -4.94 -5.46
CA ARG A 238 -8.30 -5.05 -4.40
C ARG A 238 -8.90 -3.71 -3.96
N ALA A 239 -8.37 -2.57 -4.41
CA ALA A 239 -9.00 -1.29 -4.17
C ALA A 239 -10.34 -1.22 -4.95
N PRO A 240 -11.49 -0.99 -4.27
CA PRO A 240 -12.80 -1.14 -4.89
C PRO A 240 -13.11 -0.07 -5.95
N HIS A 241 -12.65 1.16 -5.72
CA HIS A 241 -12.81 2.27 -6.66
C HIS A 241 -11.82 3.40 -6.33
N ALA A 242 -11.61 4.32 -7.27
CA ALA A 242 -10.85 5.54 -7.03
C ALA A 242 -11.48 6.35 -5.86
N GLY A 243 -10.64 6.92 -4.99
CA GLY A 243 -11.09 7.71 -3.85
C GLY A 243 -11.73 6.91 -2.70
N CYS A 244 -11.59 5.58 -2.67
CA CYS A 244 -12.10 4.75 -1.57
C CYS A 244 -11.35 4.93 -0.24
N HIS A 245 -10.16 5.55 -0.26
CA HIS A 245 -9.39 5.88 0.93
C HIS A 245 -9.09 7.36 1.00
N ARG A 246 -9.19 7.92 2.21
CA ARG A 246 -8.61 9.21 2.56
C ARG A 246 -7.36 8.96 3.38
N ILE A 247 -6.25 9.59 2.99
CA ILE A 247 -5.00 9.52 3.72
C ILE A 247 -4.55 10.90 4.18
N TYR A 248 -3.84 10.93 5.29
CA TYR A 248 -3.19 12.09 5.86
C TYR A 248 -1.68 11.78 5.95
N PRO A 249 -0.90 12.03 4.89
CA PRO A 249 0.49 11.57 4.80
C PRO A 249 1.46 12.26 5.79
N TRP A 250 1.07 13.41 6.35
CA TRP A 250 1.96 14.28 7.13
C TRP A 250 1.61 14.35 8.63
N ILE A 251 0.60 13.61 9.11
CA ILE A 251 0.05 13.82 10.48
C ILE A 251 0.97 13.42 11.63
N GLN A 252 2.05 12.70 11.36
CA GLN A 252 3.06 12.35 12.36
C GLN A 252 4.24 13.32 12.40
N THR A 253 4.30 14.30 11.48
CA THR A 253 5.27 15.39 11.54
C THR A 253 4.65 16.54 12.31
N PHE A 254 5.37 17.13 13.28
CA PHE A 254 4.88 18.25 14.09
C PHE A 254 5.77 19.51 13.97
N SER A 255 6.75 19.46 13.07
CA SER A 255 7.69 20.55 12.81
C SER A 255 7.44 21.14 11.43
N ASN A 256 7.85 22.39 11.22
CA ASN A 256 7.78 23.09 9.94
C ASN A 256 6.36 23.28 9.37
N HIS A 257 5.36 23.34 10.25
CA HIS A 257 3.98 23.67 9.89
C HIS A 257 3.76 25.17 9.90
N ARG A 258 3.34 25.73 8.77
CA ARG A 258 2.92 27.14 8.69
C ARG A 258 1.60 27.41 9.42
N SER A 259 0.74 26.39 9.48
CA SER A 259 -0.59 26.43 10.11
C SER A 259 -0.93 25.07 10.73
N ARG A 260 -1.88 25.07 11.67
CA ARG A 260 -2.44 23.84 12.29
C ARG A 260 -3.66 23.28 11.55
N ALA A 261 -4.07 23.93 10.46
CA ALA A 261 -5.20 23.52 9.64
C ALA A 261 -4.96 22.17 8.97
#